data_AF-A0A8T6P8P0-F1
#
_entry.id   AF-A0A8T6P8P0-F1
#
_cell.length_a   1.000
_cell.length_b   1.000
_cell.length_c   1.000
_cell.angle_alpha   90.00
_cell.angle_beta   90.00
_cell.angle_gamma   90.00
#
_symmetry.space_group_name_H-M   'P 1'
#
loop_
_entity.id
_entity.type
_entity.pdbx_description
1 polymer ?
#
loop_
_entity_poly.entity_id
_entity_poly.type
_entity_poly.pdbx_seq_one_letter_code
_entity_poly.pdbx_strand_id
1 'polypeptide(L)'
;MTAIGMDITAALGQSAGIGRYVRSLSGVLASQYDQVDWRWLALGQDLPDVWRPPVGRLNRTPVSERNMQRLWVRLRLPLPVEWWTGSIDLFHAPDFYLPPTRRSTRTVVTVHDLAFERFPGDTMPGMLDFLRRV
;
A
#
# COMPACT_ATOMS: atom_id res chain seq x y z
N MET A 1 -5.07 -12.22 18.84
CA MET A 1 -5.46 -12.40 17.43
C MET A 1 -4.51 -11.56 16.60
N THR A 2 -3.83 -12.15 15.61
CA THR A 2 -2.83 -11.44 14.79
C THR A 2 -3.51 -10.45 13.87
N ALA A 3 -3.12 -9.19 13.90
CA ALA A 3 -3.65 -8.14 13.03
C ALA A 3 -2.67 -7.82 11.90
N ILE A 4 -3.14 -7.93 10.65
CA ILE A 4 -2.32 -7.67 9.47
C ILE A 4 -2.97 -6.56 8.64
N GLY A 5 -2.18 -5.52 8.40
CA GLY A 5 -2.55 -4.43 7.50
C GLY A 5 -2.03 -4.64 6.09
N MET A 6 -2.79 -4.22 5.09
CA MET A 6 -2.34 -4.19 3.69
C MET A 6 -2.88 -2.96 2.99
N ASP A 7 -2.02 -2.25 2.25
CA ASP A 7 -2.47 -1.18 1.35
C ASP A 7 -3.14 -1.80 0.12
N ILE A 8 -4.43 -1.50 -0.06
CA ILE A 8 -5.26 -1.98 -1.17
C ILE A 8 -5.66 -0.86 -2.13
N THR A 9 -5.02 0.31 -2.04
CA THR A 9 -5.37 1.49 -2.85
C THR A 9 -5.34 1.17 -4.35
N ALA A 10 -4.30 0.49 -4.82
CA ALA A 10 -4.18 0.06 -6.20
C ALA A 10 -5.32 -0.89 -6.64
N ALA A 11 -5.83 -1.75 -5.74
CA ALA A 11 -6.94 -2.65 -6.05
C ALA A 11 -8.26 -1.91 -6.29
N LEU A 12 -8.42 -0.69 -5.75
CA LEU A 12 -9.61 0.14 -5.94
C LEU A 12 -9.47 1.05 -7.18
N GLY A 13 -8.27 1.57 -7.43
CA GLY A 13 -8.04 2.56 -8.50
C GLY A 13 -7.60 2.00 -9.85
N GLN A 14 -7.01 0.80 -9.90
CA GLN A 14 -6.34 0.28 -11.11
C GLN A 14 -7.00 -1.00 -11.66
N SER A 15 -7.23 -1.06 -12.97
CA SER A 15 -7.89 -2.21 -13.61
C SER A 15 -6.95 -3.39 -13.88
N ALA A 16 -5.65 -3.15 -14.08
CA ALA A 16 -4.65 -4.17 -14.41
C ALA A 16 -3.37 -4.01 -13.57
N GLY A 17 -2.33 -4.80 -13.88
CA GLY A 17 -1.03 -4.71 -13.21
C GLY A 17 -1.13 -4.92 -11.70
N ILE A 18 -0.62 -3.95 -10.94
CA ILE A 18 -0.58 -3.96 -9.47
C ILE A 18 -1.99 -4.09 -8.89
N GLY A 19 -2.99 -3.39 -9.44
CA GLY A 19 -4.37 -3.52 -8.99
C GLY A 19 -4.91 -4.96 -9.08
N ARG A 20 -4.61 -5.68 -10.19
CA ARG A 20 -4.99 -7.09 -10.33
C ARG A 20 -4.22 -7.99 -9.37
N TYR A 21 -2.93 -7.73 -9.18
CA TYR A 21 -2.10 -8.45 -8.22
C TYR A 21 -2.64 -8.32 -6.80
N VAL A 22 -2.90 -7.10 -6.34
CA VAL A 22 -3.43 -6.81 -5.00
C VAL A 22 -4.78 -7.48 -4.78
N ARG A 23 -5.73 -7.35 -5.72
CA ARG A 23 -7.06 -8.01 -5.61
C ARG A 23 -6.95 -9.52 -5.44
N SER A 24 -6.09 -10.15 -6.24
CA SER A 24 -5.90 -11.60 -6.22
C SER A 24 -5.23 -12.04 -4.92
N LEU A 25 -4.16 -11.35 -4.52
CA LEU A 25 -3.39 -11.67 -3.32
C LEU A 25 -4.23 -11.49 -2.05
N SER A 26 -4.88 -10.34 -1.87
CA SER A 26 -5.71 -10.08 -0.70
C SER A 26 -6.85 -11.10 -0.59
N GLY A 27 -7.48 -11.44 -1.73
CA GLY A 27 -8.56 -12.43 -1.79
C GLY A 27 -8.11 -13.81 -1.32
N VAL A 28 -7.00 -14.31 -1.86
CA VAL A 28 -6.45 -15.61 -1.47
C VAL A 28 -6.01 -15.62 -0.02
N LEU A 29 -5.25 -14.62 0.43
CA LEU A 29 -4.77 -14.55 1.81
C LEU A 29 -5.92 -14.52 2.82
N ALA A 30 -6.94 -13.68 2.60
CA ALA A 30 -8.07 -13.60 3.51
C ALA A 30 -8.92 -14.88 3.53
N SER A 31 -8.96 -15.63 2.42
CA SER A 31 -9.65 -16.92 2.35
C SER A 31 -8.88 -18.07 3.02
N GLN A 32 -7.55 -18.01 3.02
CA GLN A 32 -6.68 -19.05 3.59
C GLN A 32 -6.41 -18.83 5.08
N TYR A 33 -6.47 -17.59 5.54
CA TYR A 33 -6.15 -17.20 6.91
C TYR A 33 -7.31 -16.41 7.52
N ASP A 34 -8.38 -17.11 7.90
CA ASP A 34 -9.61 -16.56 8.49
C ASP A 34 -9.45 -16.12 9.95
N GLN A 35 -8.44 -16.63 10.65
CA GLN A 35 -8.07 -16.26 12.01
C GLN A 35 -7.32 -14.93 12.12
N VAL A 36 -6.91 -14.35 10.98
CA VAL A 36 -6.21 -13.07 10.92
C VAL A 36 -7.22 -11.92 10.97
N ASP A 37 -6.93 -10.94 11.81
CA ASP A 37 -7.62 -9.66 11.83
C ASP A 37 -7.12 -8.76 10.69
N TRP A 38 -7.74 -8.89 9.52
CA TRP A 38 -7.37 -8.12 8.34
C TRP A 38 -7.79 -6.64 8.43
N ARG A 39 -6.81 -5.74 8.23
CA ARG A 39 -6.98 -4.29 8.20
C ARG A 39 -6.58 -3.73 6.83
N TRP A 40 -7.55 -3.58 5.95
CA TRP A 40 -7.34 -3.03 4.61
C TRP A 40 -7.21 -1.51 4.69
N LEU A 41 -6.11 -0.96 4.19
CA LEU A 41 -5.89 0.48 4.09
C LEU A 41 -6.18 0.94 2.66
N ALA A 42 -6.97 1.99 2.51
CA ALA A 42 -7.26 2.62 1.23
C ALA A 42 -7.05 4.14 1.32
N LEU A 43 -6.20 4.69 0.45
CA LEU A 43 -5.83 6.10 0.52
C LEU A 43 -6.81 6.99 -0.25
N GLY A 44 -7.68 7.68 0.48
CA GLY A 44 -8.70 8.58 -0.06
C GLY A 44 -10.12 8.04 0.10
N GLN A 45 -11.09 8.96 0.12
CA GLN A 45 -12.51 8.62 0.25
C GLN A 45 -13.20 8.38 -1.09
N ASP A 46 -12.80 9.12 -2.13
CA ASP A 46 -13.46 9.10 -3.44
C ASP A 46 -12.98 7.98 -4.39
N LEU A 47 -12.33 6.94 -3.84
CA LEU A 47 -11.91 5.80 -4.66
C LEU A 47 -13.12 5.02 -5.16
N PRO A 48 -13.18 4.70 -6.47
CA PRO A 48 -14.32 4.02 -7.05
C PRO A 48 -14.50 2.62 -6.45
N ASP A 49 -15.74 2.22 -6.19
CA ASP A 49 -16.10 0.92 -5.61
C ASP A 49 -16.11 -0.19 -6.68
N VAL A 50 -15.01 -0.32 -7.43
CA VAL A 50 -14.87 -1.31 -8.52
C VAL A 50 -14.65 -2.72 -7.96
N TRP A 51 -14.15 -2.80 -6.73
CA TRP A 51 -13.85 -4.05 -6.04
C TRP A 51 -13.98 -3.85 -4.54
N ARG A 52 -14.50 -4.87 -3.85
CA ARG A 52 -14.59 -4.89 -2.40
C ARG A 52 -13.57 -5.85 -1.82
N PRO A 53 -12.84 -5.44 -0.77
CA PRO A 53 -11.92 -6.35 -0.12
C PRO A 53 -12.66 -7.53 0.51
N PRO A 54 -11.96 -8.67 0.65
CA PRO A 54 -12.48 -9.82 1.38
C PRO A 54 -12.69 -9.48 2.87
N VAL A 55 -13.12 -10.46 3.66
CA VAL A 55 -13.40 -10.30 5.09
C VAL A 55 -12.32 -9.48 5.81
N GLY A 56 -12.75 -8.57 6.69
CA GLY A 56 -11.86 -7.65 7.40
C GLY A 56 -12.41 -6.23 7.45
N ARG A 57 -11.59 -5.31 7.98
CA ARG A 57 -11.94 -3.90 8.13
C ARG A 57 -11.30 -3.06 7.03
N LEU A 58 -12.14 -2.36 6.27
CA LEU A 58 -11.70 -1.32 5.34
C LEU A 58 -11.52 0.01 6.09
N ASN A 59 -10.32 0.58 6.04
CA ASN A 59 -9.96 1.84 6.67
C ASN A 59 -9.55 2.83 5.57
N ARG A 60 -10.36 3.87 5.36
CA ARG A 60 -10.10 4.92 4.37
C ARG A 60 -9.45 6.13 5.02
N THR A 61 -8.48 6.75 4.34
CA THR A 61 -7.91 8.03 4.77
C THR A 61 -8.74 9.20 4.21
N PRO A 62 -8.82 10.34 4.92
CA PRO A 62 -9.45 11.55 4.37
C PRO A 62 -8.59 12.24 3.31
N VAL A 63 -7.32 11.85 3.19
CA VAL A 63 -6.35 12.41 2.26
C VAL A 63 -6.21 11.48 1.06
N SER A 64 -6.24 12.01 -0.16
CA SER A 64 -6.03 11.24 -1.38
C SER A 64 -4.65 10.59 -1.43
N GLU A 65 -4.53 9.45 -2.11
CA GLU A 65 -3.26 8.76 -2.39
C GLU A 65 -2.15 9.71 -2.81
N ARG A 66 -2.39 10.55 -3.83
CA ARG A 66 -1.42 11.52 -4.35
C ARG A 66 -0.88 12.45 -3.26
N ASN A 67 -1.75 12.95 -2.39
CA ASN A 67 -1.35 13.86 -1.33
C ASN A 67 -0.66 13.09 -0.19
N MET A 68 -1.10 11.88 0.11
CA MET A 68 -0.45 11.04 1.11
C MET A 68 0.97 10.66 0.70
N GLN A 69 1.19 10.28 -0.56
CA GLN A 69 2.53 10.07 -1.11
C GLN A 69 3.41 11.32 -1.00
N ARG A 70 2.85 12.53 -1.21
CA ARG A 70 3.60 13.78 -0.97
C ARG A 70 4.00 13.94 0.50
N LEU A 71 3.07 13.70 1.43
CA LEU A 71 3.33 13.80 2.86
C LEU A 71 4.42 12.82 3.32
N TRP A 72 4.36 11.57 2.87
CA TRP A 72 5.30 10.52 3.27
C TRP A 72 6.63 10.57 2.52
N VAL A 73 6.62 10.65 1.19
CA VAL A 73 7.85 10.51 0.39
C VAL A 73 8.57 11.85 0.25
N ARG A 74 7.83 12.93 -0.06
CA ARG A 74 8.44 14.25 -0.29
C ARG A 74 8.71 15.00 1.02
N LEU A 75 7.72 15.06 1.90
CA LEU A 75 7.82 15.82 3.16
C LEU A 75 8.33 14.97 4.33
N ARG A 76 8.45 13.65 4.18
CA ARG A 76 8.96 12.72 5.20
C ARG A 76 8.25 12.84 6.54
N LEU A 77 6.95 13.15 6.51
CA LEU A 77 6.17 13.29 7.73
C LEU A 77 5.97 11.91 8.37
N PRO A 78 6.18 11.78 9.69
CA PRO A 78 6.09 10.50 10.40
C PRO A 78 4.62 10.20 10.74
N LEU A 79 3.75 10.10 9.73
CA LEU A 79 2.33 9.79 9.90
C LEU A 79 2.13 8.28 9.72
N PRO A 80 2.08 7.50 10.81
CA PRO A 80 2.05 6.05 10.72
C PRO A 80 0.69 5.54 10.21
N VAL A 81 0.69 4.47 9.41
CA VAL A 81 -0.53 3.85 8.90
C VAL A 81 -1.52 3.43 10.00
N GLU A 82 -0.99 3.16 11.20
CA GLU A 82 -1.73 2.77 12.39
C GLU A 82 -2.64 3.87 12.96
N TRP A 83 -2.52 5.11 12.49
CA TRP A 83 -3.52 6.14 12.76
C TRP A 83 -4.87 5.83 12.10
N TRP A 84 -4.87 5.05 11.02
CA TRP A 84 -6.09 4.65 10.31
C TRP A 84 -6.42 3.17 10.50
N THR A 85 -5.43 2.28 10.47
CA THR A 85 -5.68 0.84 10.60
C THR A 85 -5.91 0.40 12.05
N GLY A 86 -5.54 1.24 13.02
CA GLY A 86 -5.32 0.82 14.39
C GLY A 86 -4.01 0.02 14.53
N SER A 87 -3.79 -0.58 15.71
CA SER A 87 -2.61 -1.42 15.96
C SER A 87 -2.63 -2.67 15.07
N ILE A 88 -1.50 -2.94 14.41
CA ILE A 88 -1.27 -4.11 13.55
C ILE A 88 0.11 -4.68 13.86
N ASP A 89 0.29 -5.98 13.65
CA ASP A 89 1.55 -6.70 13.87
C ASP A 89 2.45 -6.69 12.61
N LEU A 90 1.82 -6.63 11.43
CA LEU A 90 2.46 -6.64 10.12
C LEU A 90 1.73 -5.68 9.17
N PHE A 91 2.48 -4.93 8.36
CA PHE A 91 1.95 -4.12 7.27
C PHE A 91 2.58 -4.51 5.92
N HIS A 92 1.74 -4.76 4.90
CA HIS A 92 2.18 -5.02 3.53
C HIS A 92 1.86 -3.82 2.61
N ALA A 93 2.91 -3.22 2.03
CA ALA A 93 2.80 -2.23 0.97
C ALA A 93 3.16 -2.87 -0.38
N PRO A 94 2.17 -3.10 -1.27
CA PRO A 94 2.40 -3.80 -2.53
C PRO A 94 2.86 -2.88 -3.67
N ASP A 95 2.89 -1.56 -3.46
CA ASP A 95 3.11 -0.56 -4.52
C ASP A 95 4.39 0.26 -4.24
N PHE A 96 5.53 -0.43 -4.23
CA PHE A 96 6.93 0.04 -4.22
C PHE A 96 7.41 1.05 -3.16
N TYR A 97 6.53 1.71 -2.40
CA TYR A 97 6.90 2.58 -1.29
C TYR A 97 6.35 2.07 0.04
N LEU A 98 7.16 2.14 1.09
CA LEU A 98 6.73 1.80 2.44
C LEU A 98 6.31 3.09 3.18
N PRO A 99 5.02 3.29 3.51
CA PRO A 99 4.62 4.39 4.38
C PRO A 99 5.20 4.21 5.79
N PRO A 100 5.32 5.29 6.57
CA PRO A 100 5.71 5.19 7.97
C PRO A 100 4.82 4.19 8.72
N THR A 101 5.46 3.39 9.56
CA THR A 101 4.80 2.48 10.49
C THR A 101 5.34 2.72 11.90
N ARG A 102 4.67 2.20 12.92
CA ARG A 102 5.23 2.17 14.27
C ARG A 102 6.44 1.23 14.31
N ARG A 103 7.41 1.52 15.19
CA ARG A 103 8.62 0.70 15.36
C ARG A 103 8.35 -0.78 15.69
N SER A 104 7.22 -1.07 16.33
CA SER A 104 6.79 -2.42 16.68
C SER A 104 6.21 -3.21 15.51
N THR A 105 5.83 -2.53 14.43
CA THR A 105 5.10 -3.11 13.30
C THR A 105 6.10 -3.67 12.30
N ARG A 106 5.99 -4.97 12.01
CA ARG A 106 6.77 -5.61 10.95
C ARG A 106 6.27 -5.11 9.60
N THR A 107 7.14 -5.08 8.60
CA THR A 107 6.78 -4.56 7.27
C THR A 107 7.22 -5.50 6.17
N VAL A 108 6.41 -5.54 5.10
CA VAL A 108 6.73 -6.17 3.83
C VAL A 108 6.47 -5.15 2.74
N VAL A 109 7.41 -5.00 1.82
CA VAL A 109 7.25 -4.19 0.61
C VAL A 109 7.38 -5.11 -0.60
N THR A 110 6.49 -4.96 -1.58
CA THR A 110 6.66 -5.58 -2.90
C THR A 110 7.18 -4.54 -3.87
N VAL A 111 8.29 -4.84 -4.52
CA VAL A 111 8.83 -4.06 -5.65
C VAL A 111 8.66 -4.90 -6.91
N HIS A 112 7.94 -4.38 -7.90
CA HIS A 112 7.56 -5.13 -9.09
C HIS A 112 8.64 -5.16 -10.18
N ASP A 113 9.44 -4.10 -10.29
CA ASP A 113 10.56 -4.03 -11.20
C ASP A 113 11.63 -3.05 -10.70
N LEU A 114 12.84 -3.22 -11.22
CA LEU A 114 13.98 -2.33 -11.02
C LEU A 114 14.55 -1.92 -12.38
N ALA A 115 13.68 -1.79 -13.38
CA ALA A 115 14.11 -1.52 -14.76
C ALA A 115 14.90 -0.21 -14.85
N PHE A 116 14.51 0.79 -14.03
CA PHE A 116 15.17 2.09 -13.94
C PHE A 116 16.63 2.01 -13.45
N GLU A 117 17.02 0.98 -12.70
CA GLU A 117 18.42 0.78 -12.29
C GLU A 117 19.26 0.22 -13.42
N ARG A 118 18.67 -0.67 -14.23
CA ARG A 118 19.38 -1.33 -15.34
C ARG A 118 19.49 -0.43 -16.57
N PHE A 119 18.46 0.38 -16.82
CA PHE A 119 18.36 1.27 -17.98
C PHE A 119 18.05 2.71 -17.55
N PRO A 120 18.97 3.38 -16.83
CA PRO A 120 18.72 4.72 -16.30
C PRO A 120 18.52 5.77 -17.40
N GLY A 121 19.14 5.59 -18.57
CA GLY A 121 18.99 6.49 -19.73
C GLY A 121 17.62 6.44 -20.40
N ASP A 122 16.88 5.33 -20.21
CA ASP A 122 15.54 5.12 -20.77
C ASP A 122 14.43 5.49 -19.76
N THR A 123 14.81 5.88 -18.55
CA THR A 123 13.88 6.32 -17.52
C THR A 123 13.46 7.77 -17.76
N MET A 124 12.16 8.07 -17.65
CA MET A 124 11.64 9.42 -17.84
C MET A 124 12.41 10.46 -16.99
N PRO A 125 12.79 11.62 -17.56
CA PRO A 125 13.51 12.66 -16.81
C PRO A 125 12.80 13.04 -15.50
N GLY A 126 13.56 13.08 -14.40
CA GLY A 126 13.04 13.36 -13.06
C GLY A 126 12.40 12.17 -12.33
N MET A 127 12.08 11.07 -13.03
CA MET A 127 11.55 9.86 -12.41
C MET A 127 12.64 9.01 -11.76
N LEU A 128 13.84 8.95 -12.37
CA LEU A 128 14.95 8.14 -11.87
C LEU A 128 15.35 8.51 -10.43
N ASP A 129 15.55 9.81 -10.18
CA ASP A 129 15.89 10.33 -8.85
C ASP A 129 14.77 10.10 -7.84
N PHE A 130 13.51 10.11 -8.28
CA PHE A 130 12.39 9.79 -7.43
C PHE A 130 12.44 8.32 -7.04
N LEU A 131 12.45 7.39 -8.01
CA LEU A 131 12.43 5.93 -7.79
C LEU A 131 13.60 5.43 -6.93
N ARG A 132 14.77 6.07 -7.04
CA ARG A 132 15.94 5.77 -6.19
C ARG A 132 15.83 6.23 -4.73
N ARG A 133 14.91 7.14 -4.43
CA ARG A 133 14.73 7.72 -3.09
C ARG A 133 13.59 7.08 -2.29
N VAL A 134 12.70 6.36 -2.97
CA VAL A 134 11.50 5.77 -2.34
C VAL A 134 11.80 4.40 -1.77
#